data_AF-A0A089NJ12-F1
#
_entry.id   AF-A0A089NJ12-F1
#
_cell.length_a   1.000
_cell.length_b   1.000
_cell.length_c   1.000
_cell.angle_alpha   90.00
_cell.angle_beta   90.00
_cell.angle_gamma   90.00
#
_symmetry.space_group_name_H-M   'P 1'
#
loop_
_entity.id
_entity.type
_entity.pdbx_description
1 polymer ?
#
loop_
_entity_poly.entity_id
_entity_poly.type
_entity_poly.pdbx_seq_one_letter_code
_entity_poly.pdbx_strand_id
1 'polypeptide(L)'
;MTKKHCLFCDEIVPIATEGDYDRYLGCSCSPGGYYNLLRDSYESINALPHPKKRDVLHLISGYIRELTDREEKVALTFSDLETIANSPKIPVTIEDKGNRLLQYLYRHSESAGDSVVIQPLSGSYNLTYSPNLQELVYIIDKLMNEQLLIREGMTFKLTDKGWSEAAASAGGKKLKPCLILTAEKKELRMEWQEMLLPKIEQLGYLPRLLTHDNTHNLHQDALALIADSRLIIADLTGQSPEVYFAAGYALGLSIPVIWTVNNSAADKLNVHAGIIRPIVWDTAEELAVLIRQKLSYDT
;
A
#
# COMPACT_ATOMS: atom_id res chain seq x y z
N MET A 1 10.15 -1.69 -25.85
CA MET A 1 9.51 -2.40 -24.71
C MET A 1 8.98 -3.72 -25.20
N THR A 2 9.43 -4.82 -24.58
CA THR A 2 8.91 -6.16 -24.85
C THR A 2 7.48 -6.25 -24.30
N LYS A 3 6.58 -6.93 -25.00
CA LYS A 3 5.22 -7.19 -24.51
C LYS A 3 5.04 -8.68 -24.24
N LYS A 4 4.30 -9.03 -23.19
CA LYS A 4 3.90 -10.41 -22.89
C LYS A 4 2.42 -10.45 -22.52
N HIS A 5 1.84 -11.64 -22.69
CA HIS A 5 0.50 -11.95 -22.25
C HIS A 5 0.47 -12.13 -20.74
N CYS A 6 -0.40 -11.42 -20.03
CA CYS A 6 -0.68 -11.65 -18.62
C CYS A 6 -1.53 -12.91 -18.49
N LEU A 7 -1.00 -13.98 -17.88
CA LEU A 7 -1.72 -15.25 -17.75
C LEU A 7 -2.95 -15.17 -16.83
N PHE A 8 -3.11 -14.10 -16.04
CA PHE A 8 -4.17 -13.97 -15.03
C PHE A 8 -5.36 -13.10 -15.48
N CYS A 9 -5.19 -12.24 -16.48
CA CYS A 9 -6.26 -11.40 -17.04
C CYS A 9 -6.30 -11.38 -18.58
N ASP A 10 -5.46 -12.19 -19.22
CA ASP A 10 -5.37 -12.38 -20.67
C ASP A 10 -5.00 -11.13 -21.51
N GLU A 11 -4.56 -10.05 -20.87
CA GLU A 11 -4.12 -8.83 -21.58
C GLU A 11 -2.67 -8.92 -22.03
N ILE A 12 -2.37 -8.38 -23.22
CA ILE A 12 -1.00 -8.21 -23.70
C ILE A 12 -0.46 -6.87 -23.23
N VAL A 13 0.50 -6.89 -22.31
CA VAL A 13 1.04 -5.70 -21.67
C VAL A 13 2.55 -5.55 -21.81
N PRO A 14 3.09 -4.33 -21.71
CA PRO A 14 4.53 -4.11 -21.62
C PRO A 14 5.11 -4.83 -20.39
N ILE A 15 6.32 -5.37 -20.56
CA ILE A 15 7.11 -5.91 -19.46
C ILE A 15 8.47 -5.23 -19.35
N ALA A 16 9.00 -5.21 -18.13
CA ALA A 16 10.38 -4.86 -17.81
C ALA A 16 11.05 -6.01 -17.07
N THR A 17 12.33 -6.26 -17.32
CA THR A 17 13.10 -7.30 -16.64
C THR A 17 13.74 -6.74 -15.38
N GLU A 18 13.60 -7.42 -14.26
CA GLU A 18 14.20 -7.07 -12.97
C GLU A 18 14.76 -8.34 -12.33
N GLY A 19 16.08 -8.56 -12.48
CA GLY A 19 16.71 -9.83 -12.12
C GLY A 19 16.05 -11.01 -12.86
N ASP A 20 15.63 -12.01 -12.09
CA ASP A 20 14.96 -13.21 -12.59
C ASP A 20 13.45 -13.04 -12.80
N TYR A 21 12.92 -11.85 -12.54
CA TYR A 21 11.50 -11.54 -12.67
C TYR A 21 11.21 -10.76 -13.95
N ASP A 22 10.02 -11.01 -14.50
CA ASP A 22 9.38 -10.14 -15.46
C ASP A 22 8.30 -9.32 -14.75
N ARG A 23 8.42 -8.00 -14.85
CA ARG A 23 7.49 -7.02 -14.30
C ARG A 23 6.41 -6.70 -15.32
N TYR A 24 5.16 -7.05 -15.04
CA TYR A 24 4.00 -6.79 -15.88
C TYR A 24 3.37 -5.44 -15.53
N LEU A 25 3.27 -4.55 -16.52
CA LEU A 25 2.89 -3.15 -16.30
C LEU A 25 1.44 -2.88 -16.74
N GLY A 26 0.59 -2.42 -15.82
CA GLY A 26 -0.69 -1.79 -16.13
C GLY A 26 -1.77 -2.69 -16.75
N CYS A 27 -1.73 -4.01 -16.52
CA CYS A 27 -2.81 -4.90 -16.94
C CYS A 27 -4.02 -4.79 -15.99
N SER A 28 -5.14 -5.41 -16.35
CA SER A 28 -6.34 -5.49 -15.50
C SER A 28 -6.08 -6.09 -14.11
N CYS A 29 -5.03 -6.91 -13.90
CA CYS A 29 -4.64 -7.37 -12.56
C CYS A 29 -4.03 -6.26 -11.69
N SER A 30 -3.33 -5.29 -12.28
CA SER A 30 -2.79 -4.11 -11.57
C SER A 30 -2.92 -2.85 -12.43
N PRO A 31 -4.14 -2.31 -12.60
CA PRO A 31 -4.40 -1.07 -13.31
C PRO A 31 -3.56 0.08 -12.76
N GLY A 32 -2.78 0.74 -13.62
CA GLY A 32 -1.87 1.83 -13.22
C GLY A 32 -0.66 1.40 -12.39
N GLY A 33 -0.53 0.11 -12.06
CA GLY A 33 0.54 -0.45 -11.25
C GLY A 33 1.34 -1.53 -11.97
N TYR A 34 1.93 -2.43 -11.19
CA TYR A 34 2.65 -3.58 -11.70
C TYR A 34 2.67 -4.74 -10.71
N TYR A 35 2.96 -5.93 -11.22
CA TYR A 35 3.36 -7.08 -10.42
C TYR A 35 4.54 -7.78 -11.09
N ASN A 36 5.27 -8.57 -10.31
CA ASN A 36 6.42 -9.34 -10.78
C ASN A 36 6.06 -10.83 -10.84
N LEU A 37 6.46 -11.51 -11.91
CA LEU A 37 6.37 -12.96 -12.05
C LEU A 37 7.76 -13.51 -12.32
N LEU A 38 8.18 -14.53 -11.57
CA LEU A 38 9.45 -15.22 -11.81
C LEU A 38 9.42 -15.77 -13.24
N ARG A 39 10.43 -15.44 -14.04
CA ARG A 39 10.42 -15.70 -15.49
C ARG A 39 10.19 -17.17 -15.83
N ASP A 40 10.82 -18.07 -15.08
CA ASP A 40 10.69 -19.53 -15.26
C ASP A 40 9.32 -20.07 -14.85
N SER A 41 8.56 -19.33 -14.03
CA SER A 41 7.20 -19.72 -13.66
C SER A 41 6.19 -19.53 -14.79
N TYR A 42 6.48 -18.67 -15.78
CA TYR A 42 5.54 -18.35 -16.85
C TYR A 42 5.10 -19.59 -17.64
N GLU A 43 6.05 -20.40 -18.12
CA GLU A 43 5.74 -21.60 -18.90
C GLU A 43 5.04 -22.67 -18.06
N SER A 44 5.43 -22.83 -16.79
CA SER A 44 4.78 -23.76 -15.87
C SER A 44 3.31 -23.41 -15.62
N ILE A 45 2.99 -22.11 -15.43
CA ILE A 45 1.61 -21.64 -15.29
C ILE A 45 0.85 -21.81 -16.61
N ASN A 46 1.49 -21.47 -17.73
CA ASN A 46 0.88 -21.57 -19.05
C ASN A 46 0.61 -23.03 -19.46
N ALA A 47 1.38 -24.00 -18.97
CA ALA A 47 1.17 -25.42 -19.22
C ALA A 47 0.07 -26.06 -18.35
N LEU A 48 -0.51 -25.33 -17.39
CA LEU A 48 -1.57 -25.88 -16.53
C LEU A 48 -2.79 -26.36 -17.34
N PRO A 49 -3.45 -27.46 -16.94
CA PRO A 49 -4.69 -27.90 -17.56
C PRO A 49 -5.77 -26.82 -17.50
N HIS A 50 -6.60 -26.70 -18.55
CA HIS A 50 -7.68 -25.71 -18.63
C HIS A 50 -8.60 -25.67 -17.39
N PRO A 51 -9.03 -26.80 -16.80
CA PRO A 51 -9.84 -26.78 -15.57
C PRO A 51 -9.11 -26.07 -14.42
N LYS A 52 -7.83 -26.41 -14.20
CA LYS A 52 -7.02 -25.80 -13.15
C LYS A 52 -6.79 -24.30 -13.39
N LYS A 53 -6.60 -23.90 -14.64
CA LYS A 53 -6.52 -22.48 -15.02
C LYS A 53 -7.79 -21.72 -14.65
N ARG A 54 -8.96 -22.28 -14.99
CA ARG A 54 -10.27 -21.69 -14.68
C ARG A 54 -10.49 -21.52 -13.18
N ASP A 55 -10.07 -22.50 -12.38
CA ASP A 55 -10.31 -22.50 -10.93
C ASP A 55 -9.34 -21.59 -10.16
N VAL A 56 -8.12 -21.37 -10.68
CA VAL A 56 -7.06 -20.68 -9.91
C VAL A 56 -6.75 -19.27 -10.43
N LEU A 57 -6.67 -19.06 -11.75
CA LEU A 57 -6.06 -17.83 -12.28
C LEU A 57 -6.87 -16.57 -11.96
N HIS A 58 -8.19 -16.68 -11.90
CA HIS A 58 -9.06 -15.57 -11.50
C HIS A 58 -8.83 -15.16 -10.02
N LEU A 59 -8.53 -16.12 -9.15
CA LEU A 59 -8.20 -15.85 -7.74
C LEU A 59 -6.87 -15.11 -7.63
N ILE A 60 -5.87 -15.51 -8.42
CA ILE A 60 -4.57 -14.84 -8.46
C ILE A 60 -4.70 -13.43 -9.05
N SER A 61 -5.52 -13.25 -10.09
CA SER A 61 -5.85 -11.94 -10.64
C SER A 61 -6.45 -11.01 -9.59
N GLY A 62 -7.41 -11.51 -8.81
CA GLY A 62 -8.00 -10.78 -7.69
C GLY A 62 -7.00 -10.48 -6.57
N TYR A 63 -6.11 -11.43 -6.27
CA TYR A 63 -5.04 -11.26 -5.27
C TYR A 63 -4.06 -10.15 -5.66
N ILE A 64 -3.58 -10.16 -6.90
CA ILE A 64 -2.72 -9.09 -7.44
C ILE A 64 -3.48 -7.76 -7.36
N ARG A 65 -4.75 -7.75 -7.78
CA ARG A 65 -5.58 -6.54 -7.78
C ARG A 65 -5.73 -5.97 -6.38
N GLU A 66 -6.11 -6.77 -5.39
CA GLU A 66 -6.29 -6.33 -4.01
C GLU A 66 -4.98 -5.84 -3.38
N LEU A 67 -3.86 -6.54 -3.57
CA LEU A 67 -2.60 -6.14 -2.95
C LEU A 67 -2.01 -4.89 -3.58
N THR A 68 -2.03 -4.79 -4.91
CA THR A 68 -1.51 -3.61 -5.61
C THR A 68 -2.39 -2.38 -5.39
N ASP A 69 -3.71 -2.56 -5.24
CA ASP A 69 -4.65 -1.54 -4.78
C ASP A 69 -4.30 -0.99 -3.39
N ARG A 70 -3.70 -1.82 -2.53
CA ARG A 70 -3.19 -1.45 -1.21
C ARG A 70 -1.74 -0.95 -1.24
N GLU A 71 -1.23 -0.64 -2.43
CA GLU A 71 0.15 -0.24 -2.70
C GLU A 71 1.20 -1.31 -2.33
N GLU A 72 0.80 -2.55 -2.04
CA GLU A 72 1.70 -3.65 -1.68
C GLU A 72 2.41 -4.21 -2.92
N LYS A 73 3.71 -4.54 -2.78
CA LYS A 73 4.48 -5.14 -3.87
C LYS A 73 4.11 -6.60 -4.01
N VAL A 74 3.82 -7.04 -5.24
CA VAL A 74 3.46 -8.43 -5.54
C VAL A 74 4.54 -9.06 -6.40
N ALA A 75 5.14 -10.14 -5.90
CA ALA A 75 6.06 -11.00 -6.64
C ALA A 75 5.58 -12.45 -6.52
N LEU A 76 5.41 -13.12 -7.66
CA LEU A 76 4.82 -14.45 -7.74
C LEU A 76 5.77 -15.46 -8.38
N THR A 77 5.64 -16.70 -7.93
CA THR A 77 6.25 -17.91 -8.49
C THR A 77 5.16 -18.95 -8.78
N PHE A 78 5.50 -20.00 -9.53
CA PHE A 78 4.57 -21.10 -9.80
C PHE A 78 4.07 -21.78 -8.52
N SER A 79 4.93 -21.92 -7.50
CA SER A 79 4.56 -22.53 -6.21
C SER A 79 3.58 -21.69 -5.39
N ASP A 80 3.53 -20.36 -5.59
CA ASP A 80 2.65 -19.48 -4.81
C ASP A 80 1.18 -19.65 -5.18
N LEU A 81 0.87 -20.15 -6.39
CA LEU A 81 -0.50 -20.23 -6.90
C LEU A 81 -1.41 -21.05 -5.98
N GLU A 82 -0.98 -22.25 -5.57
CA GLU A 82 -1.77 -23.11 -4.70
C GLU A 82 -1.82 -22.57 -3.27
N THR A 83 -0.73 -21.98 -2.78
CA THR A 83 -0.68 -21.36 -1.45
C THR A 83 -1.63 -20.18 -1.35
N ILE A 84 -1.67 -19.32 -2.37
CA ILE A 84 -2.57 -18.18 -2.44
C ILE A 84 -4.01 -18.66 -2.57
N ALA A 85 -4.32 -19.55 -3.52
CA ALA A 85 -5.69 -20.02 -3.78
C ALA A 85 -6.33 -20.70 -2.56
N ASN A 86 -5.53 -21.39 -1.74
CA ASN A 86 -6.01 -22.05 -0.52
C ASN A 86 -5.91 -21.17 0.75
N SER A 87 -5.49 -19.90 0.62
CA SER A 87 -5.36 -19.01 1.76
C SER A 87 -6.75 -18.68 2.34
N PRO A 88 -6.92 -18.67 3.67
CA PRO A 88 -8.17 -18.27 4.31
C PRO A 88 -8.53 -16.79 4.05
N LYS A 89 -7.62 -16.01 3.47
CA LYS A 89 -7.86 -14.62 3.06
C LYS A 89 -8.59 -14.50 1.72
N ILE A 90 -8.61 -15.56 0.90
CA ILE A 90 -9.30 -15.52 -0.38
C ILE A 90 -10.81 -15.61 -0.12
N PRO A 91 -11.62 -14.66 -0.65
CA PRO A 91 -13.06 -14.71 -0.46
C PRO A 91 -13.66 -15.89 -1.22
N VAL A 92 -14.43 -16.72 -0.51
CA VAL A 92 -15.07 -17.91 -1.10
C VAL A 92 -16.55 -17.66 -1.35
N THR A 93 -17.25 -17.03 -0.41
CA THR A 93 -18.70 -16.81 -0.50
C THR A 93 -19.02 -15.53 -1.29
N ILE A 94 -20.26 -15.43 -1.79
CA ILE A 94 -20.72 -14.21 -2.48
C ILE A 94 -20.68 -13.01 -1.54
N GLU A 95 -20.98 -13.22 -0.27
CA GLU A 95 -20.89 -12.25 0.80
C GLU A 95 -19.45 -11.73 0.97
N ASP A 96 -18.47 -12.63 1.08
CA ASP A 96 -17.06 -12.26 1.21
C ASP A 96 -16.56 -11.49 -0.03
N LYS A 97 -16.97 -11.93 -1.22
CA LYS A 97 -16.63 -11.27 -2.48
C LYS A 97 -17.28 -9.89 -2.58
N GLY A 98 -18.53 -9.75 -2.13
CA GLY A 98 -19.21 -8.46 -2.01
C GLY A 98 -18.50 -7.51 -1.06
N ASN A 99 -18.04 -8.03 0.09
CA ASN A 99 -17.22 -7.26 1.03
C ASN A 99 -15.93 -6.74 0.38
N ARG A 100 -15.30 -7.48 -0.52
CA ARG A 100 -14.12 -6.97 -1.27
C ARG A 100 -14.44 -5.76 -2.13
N LEU A 101 -15.60 -5.74 -2.79
CA LEU A 101 -16.03 -4.56 -3.54
C LEU A 101 -16.28 -3.36 -2.62
N LEU A 102 -16.99 -3.56 -1.51
CA LEU A 102 -17.25 -2.48 -0.55
C LEU A 102 -15.94 -1.90 0.01
N GLN A 103 -14.99 -2.77 0.36
CA GLN A 103 -13.67 -2.37 0.85
C GLN A 103 -12.86 -1.62 -0.21
N TYR A 104 -12.91 -2.05 -1.48
CA TYR A 104 -12.28 -1.33 -2.59
C TYR A 104 -12.87 0.08 -2.71
N LEU A 105 -14.21 0.20 -2.75
CA LEU A 105 -14.90 1.48 -2.85
C LEU A 105 -14.50 2.39 -1.67
N TYR A 106 -14.51 1.86 -0.45
CA TYR A 106 -14.15 2.60 0.77
C TYR A 106 -12.73 3.15 0.75
N ARG A 107 -11.75 2.44 0.15
CA ARG A 107 -10.39 2.95 -0.01
C ARG A 107 -10.27 4.05 -1.06
N HIS A 108 -11.24 4.15 -1.97
CA HIS A 108 -11.26 5.08 -3.10
C HIS A 108 -12.27 6.22 -2.90
N SER A 109 -12.86 6.33 -1.71
CA SER A 109 -13.74 7.42 -1.31
C SER A 109 -13.31 8.00 0.03
N GLU A 110 -13.55 9.30 0.24
CA GLU A 110 -13.27 9.95 1.54
C GLU A 110 -14.45 9.84 2.51
N SER A 111 -15.66 9.68 1.96
CA SER A 111 -16.90 9.60 2.72
C SER A 111 -17.99 8.79 2.01
N ALA A 112 -19.08 8.50 2.73
CA ALA A 112 -20.28 7.93 2.13
C ALA A 112 -20.87 8.88 1.08
N GLY A 113 -21.37 8.34 -0.03
CA GLY A 113 -21.91 9.10 -1.16
C GLY A 113 -20.88 9.56 -2.20
N ASP A 114 -19.58 9.51 -1.89
CA ASP A 114 -18.53 9.84 -2.85
C ASP A 114 -18.51 8.85 -4.01
N SER A 115 -18.21 9.39 -5.20
CA SER A 115 -18.28 8.67 -6.47
C SER A 115 -16.96 8.02 -6.83
N VAL A 116 -16.98 6.70 -7.00
CA VAL A 116 -15.85 5.92 -7.51
C VAL A 116 -16.21 5.41 -8.90
N VAL A 117 -15.37 5.73 -9.90
CA VAL A 117 -15.56 5.26 -11.28
C VAL A 117 -14.78 3.97 -11.49
N ILE A 118 -15.47 2.92 -11.95
CA ILE A 118 -14.84 1.63 -12.30
C ILE A 118 -14.96 1.45 -13.82
N GLN A 119 -13.85 1.60 -14.55
CA GLN A 119 -13.84 1.48 -16.00
C GLN A 119 -12.59 0.76 -16.53
N PRO A 120 -12.73 -0.24 -17.43
CA PRO A 120 -13.99 -0.86 -17.85
C PRO A 120 -14.50 -1.87 -16.81
N LEU A 121 -15.82 -1.86 -16.54
CA LEU A 121 -16.43 -2.83 -15.62
C LEU A 121 -16.24 -4.28 -16.13
N SER A 122 -16.27 -4.48 -17.45
CA SER A 122 -16.07 -5.81 -18.06
C SER A 122 -14.71 -6.44 -17.77
N GLY A 123 -13.69 -5.64 -17.43
CA GLY A 123 -12.36 -6.12 -17.04
C GLY A 123 -12.12 -6.12 -15.53
N SER A 124 -13.09 -5.67 -14.72
CA SER A 124 -12.90 -5.40 -13.28
C SER A 124 -13.53 -6.45 -12.37
N TYR A 125 -13.86 -7.65 -12.88
CA TYR A 125 -14.41 -8.74 -12.07
C TYR A 125 -13.42 -9.34 -11.06
N ASN A 126 -12.14 -9.04 -11.23
CA ASN A 126 -11.11 -9.39 -10.26
C ASN A 126 -11.18 -8.55 -8.97
N LEU A 127 -11.87 -7.41 -8.95
CA LEU A 127 -12.14 -6.64 -7.70
C LEU A 127 -12.85 -7.47 -6.63
N THR A 128 -13.62 -8.47 -7.06
CA THR A 128 -14.39 -9.38 -6.19
C THR A 128 -13.87 -10.80 -6.23
N TYR A 129 -12.70 -11.06 -6.83
CA TYR A 129 -12.22 -12.44 -7.10
C TYR A 129 -13.25 -13.28 -7.86
N SER A 130 -14.05 -12.64 -8.71
CA SER A 130 -15.04 -13.33 -9.51
C SER A 130 -14.40 -14.03 -10.70
N PRO A 131 -14.90 -15.20 -11.12
CA PRO A 131 -14.35 -15.91 -12.28
C PRO A 131 -14.75 -15.26 -13.61
N ASN A 132 -15.77 -14.38 -13.59
CA ASN A 132 -16.29 -13.72 -14.78
C ASN A 132 -17.15 -12.49 -14.41
N LEU A 133 -17.56 -11.74 -15.44
CA LEU A 133 -18.43 -10.57 -15.32
C LEU A 133 -19.83 -10.89 -14.77
N GLN A 134 -20.38 -12.08 -15.03
CA GLN A 134 -21.74 -12.42 -14.57
C GLN A 134 -21.80 -12.47 -13.04
N GLU A 135 -20.81 -13.07 -12.38
CA GLU A 135 -20.76 -13.10 -10.91
C GLU A 135 -20.52 -11.70 -10.32
N LEU A 136 -19.66 -10.87 -10.95
CA LEU A 136 -19.50 -9.47 -10.53
C LEU A 136 -20.83 -8.70 -10.58
N VAL A 137 -21.57 -8.82 -11.69
CA VAL A 137 -22.87 -8.14 -11.85
C VAL A 137 -23.86 -8.64 -10.81
N TYR A 138 -23.90 -9.95 -10.55
CA TYR A 138 -24.74 -10.51 -9.50
C TYR A 138 -24.41 -9.96 -8.10
N ILE A 139 -23.12 -9.85 -7.77
CA ILE A 139 -22.66 -9.26 -6.51
C ILE A 139 -23.09 -7.79 -6.41
N ILE A 140 -22.90 -7.00 -7.48
CA ILE A 140 -23.32 -5.60 -7.53
C ILE A 140 -24.83 -5.48 -7.29
N ASP A 141 -25.64 -6.27 -7.99
CA ASP A 141 -27.10 -6.26 -7.86
C ASP A 141 -27.55 -6.65 -6.44
N LYS A 142 -26.89 -7.64 -5.83
CA LYS A 142 -27.14 -8.05 -4.44
C LYS A 142 -26.86 -6.90 -3.47
N LEU A 143 -25.70 -6.27 -3.56
CA LEU A 143 -25.32 -5.15 -2.68
C LEU A 143 -26.23 -3.93 -2.88
N MET A 144 -26.73 -3.69 -4.10
CA MET A 144 -27.74 -2.66 -4.36
C MET A 144 -29.08 -2.99 -3.68
N ASN A 145 -29.55 -4.23 -3.79
CA ASN A 145 -30.78 -4.69 -3.13
C ASN A 145 -30.69 -4.61 -1.60
N GLU A 146 -29.50 -4.83 -1.04
CA GLU A 146 -29.22 -4.69 0.38
C GLU A 146 -28.98 -3.24 0.83
N GLN A 147 -29.07 -2.28 -0.09
CA GLN A 147 -28.88 -0.85 0.10
C GLN A 147 -27.47 -0.49 0.62
N LEU A 148 -26.45 -1.26 0.22
CA LEU A 148 -25.05 -1.03 0.58
C LEU A 148 -24.33 -0.18 -0.46
N LEU A 149 -24.74 -0.24 -1.72
CA LEU A 149 -24.16 0.58 -2.77
C LEU A 149 -25.23 1.16 -3.70
N ILE A 150 -24.91 2.31 -4.29
CA ILE A 150 -25.65 2.94 -5.38
C ILE A 150 -24.79 2.88 -6.63
N ARG A 151 -25.40 2.53 -7.76
CA ARG A 151 -24.73 2.49 -9.06
C ARG A 151 -25.44 3.39 -10.06
N GLU A 152 -24.69 4.26 -10.69
CA GLU A 152 -25.13 5.17 -11.75
C GLU A 152 -24.21 4.96 -12.97
N GLY A 153 -24.59 4.04 -13.87
CA GLY A 153 -23.76 3.65 -15.02
C GLY A 153 -22.46 2.96 -14.59
N MET A 154 -21.33 3.67 -14.72
CA MET A 154 -19.98 3.22 -14.33
C MET A 154 -19.51 3.79 -12.99
N THR A 155 -20.35 4.63 -12.38
CA THR A 155 -20.08 5.28 -11.10
C THR A 155 -20.74 4.49 -9.97
N PHE A 156 -19.99 4.27 -8.91
CA PHE A 156 -20.40 3.55 -7.71
C PHE A 156 -20.24 4.46 -6.50
N LYS A 157 -21.22 4.43 -5.59
CA LYS A 157 -21.20 5.18 -4.33
C LYS A 157 -21.56 4.24 -3.20
N LEU A 158 -20.86 4.33 -2.07
CA LEU A 158 -21.28 3.66 -0.85
C LEU A 158 -22.43 4.44 -0.22
N THR A 159 -23.46 3.74 0.26
CA THR A 159 -24.45 4.34 1.17
C THR A 159 -23.83 4.48 2.56
N ASP A 160 -24.48 5.18 3.49
CA ASP A 160 -24.03 5.22 4.90
C ASP A 160 -23.94 3.81 5.52
N LYS A 161 -24.87 2.94 5.15
CA LYS A 161 -24.89 1.52 5.57
C LYS A 161 -23.69 0.78 4.98
N GLY A 162 -23.47 0.90 3.67
CA GLY A 162 -22.34 0.26 2.99
C GLY A 162 -20.99 0.78 3.47
N TRP A 163 -20.90 2.08 3.78
CA TRP A 163 -19.70 2.67 4.36
C TRP A 163 -19.38 2.08 5.73
N SER A 164 -20.40 1.95 6.59
CA SER A 164 -20.23 1.37 7.92
C SER A 164 -19.81 -0.11 7.86
N GLU A 165 -20.40 -0.87 6.94
CA GLU A 165 -20.07 -2.28 6.71
C GLU A 165 -18.68 -2.47 6.10
N ALA A 166 -18.31 -1.61 5.14
CA ALA A 166 -16.96 -1.55 4.59
C ALA A 166 -15.93 -1.23 5.67
N ALA A 167 -16.19 -0.24 6.53
CA ALA A 167 -15.28 0.16 7.60
C ALA A 167 -15.11 -0.95 8.65
N ALA A 168 -16.18 -1.65 9.00
CA ALA A 168 -16.16 -2.77 9.95
C ALA A 168 -15.36 -3.97 9.43
N SER A 169 -15.47 -4.26 8.13
CA SER A 169 -14.79 -5.39 7.49
C SER A 169 -13.37 -5.05 7.00
N ALA A 170 -13.07 -3.79 6.70
CA ALA A 170 -11.77 -3.33 6.18
C ALA A 170 -10.65 -3.39 7.22
N GLY A 171 -10.98 -3.55 8.51
CA GLY A 171 -10.00 -3.45 9.58
C GLY A 171 -9.39 -2.04 9.65
N GLY A 172 -10.24 -1.00 9.68
CA GLY A 172 -9.80 0.40 9.70
C GLY A 172 -9.06 0.86 8.43
N LYS A 173 -8.82 2.17 8.27
CA LYS A 173 -7.84 2.67 7.28
C LYS A 173 -6.51 2.02 7.65
N LYS A 174 -6.02 1.03 6.89
CA LYS A 174 -4.72 0.39 7.17
C LYS A 174 -3.66 1.47 7.08
N LEU A 175 -3.16 1.86 8.23
CA LEU A 175 -2.18 2.91 8.38
C LEU A 175 -0.90 2.54 7.60
N LYS A 176 -0.44 3.45 6.75
CA LYS A 176 0.76 3.27 5.91
C LYS A 176 2.00 3.24 6.80
N PRO A 177 2.88 2.23 6.74
CA PRO A 177 4.07 2.17 7.60
C PRO A 177 4.89 3.47 7.52
N CYS A 178 5.17 4.08 8.66
CA CYS A 178 6.00 5.27 8.79
C CYS A 178 7.10 4.98 9.80
N LEU A 179 8.34 5.27 9.44
CA LEU A 179 9.47 5.08 10.35
C LEU A 179 10.02 6.43 10.79
N ILE A 180 10.19 6.57 12.08
CA ILE A 180 10.74 7.76 12.71
C ILE A 180 12.14 7.42 13.21
N LEU A 181 13.15 8.04 12.60
CA LEU A 181 14.56 7.83 12.89
C LEU A 181 15.07 8.95 13.80
N THR A 182 15.65 8.60 14.95
CA THR A 182 16.19 9.59 15.90
C THR A 182 17.36 9.04 16.71
N ALA A 183 18.25 9.94 17.16
CA ALA A 183 19.46 9.62 17.93
C ALA A 183 19.21 9.42 19.45
N GLU A 184 17.95 9.36 19.88
CA GLU A 184 17.47 9.12 21.26
C GLU A 184 17.99 10.09 22.35
N LYS A 185 17.09 10.98 22.80
CA LYS A 185 17.11 11.57 24.15
C LYS A 185 15.83 11.12 24.86
N LYS A 186 15.94 10.57 26.08
CA LYS A 186 14.83 9.94 26.82
C LYS A 186 13.60 10.85 26.99
N GLU A 187 13.83 12.15 27.17
CA GLU A 187 12.79 13.17 27.33
C GLU A 187 11.99 13.39 26.03
N LEU A 188 12.69 13.55 24.90
CA LEU A 188 12.06 13.73 23.58
C LEU A 188 11.23 12.51 23.15
N ARG A 189 11.63 11.31 23.58
CA ARG A 189 10.93 10.07 23.24
C ARG A 189 9.52 10.01 23.85
N MET A 190 9.34 10.44 25.09
CA MET A 190 8.02 10.43 25.74
C MET A 190 7.10 11.47 25.12
N GLU A 191 7.60 12.68 24.90
CA GLU A 191 6.86 13.76 24.24
C GLU A 191 6.37 13.32 22.84
N TRP A 192 7.24 12.65 22.06
CA TRP A 192 6.88 12.17 20.74
C TRP A 192 5.84 11.05 20.79
N GLN A 193 5.98 10.11 21.72
CA GLN A 193 5.02 9.03 21.90
C GLN A 193 3.61 9.54 22.23
N GLU A 194 3.51 10.58 23.06
CA GLU A 194 2.22 11.12 23.50
C GLU A 194 1.62 12.12 22.51
N MET A 195 2.44 12.97 21.88
CA MET A 195 1.94 14.15 21.16
C MET A 195 2.15 14.09 19.65
N LEU A 196 3.16 13.36 19.17
CA LEU A 196 3.49 13.25 17.74
C LEU A 196 2.88 12.02 17.10
N LEU A 197 3.11 10.81 17.66
CA LEU A 197 2.66 9.56 17.04
C LEU A 197 1.15 9.52 16.77
N PRO A 198 0.26 9.90 17.72
CA PRO A 198 -1.18 9.87 17.46
C PRO A 198 -1.61 10.82 16.34
N LYS A 199 -0.91 11.94 16.17
CA LYS A 199 -1.17 12.89 15.08
C LYS A 199 -0.72 12.33 13.74
N ILE A 200 0.39 11.60 13.69
CA ILE A 200 0.84 10.90 12.48
C ILE A 200 -0.13 9.76 12.12
N GLU A 201 -0.70 9.07 13.11
CA GLU A 201 -1.78 8.08 12.90
C GLU A 201 -3.04 8.69 12.28
N GLN A 202 -3.44 9.88 12.75
CA GLN A 202 -4.55 10.63 12.15
C GLN A 202 -4.29 11.05 10.69
N LEU A 203 -3.02 11.11 10.27
CA LEU A 203 -2.63 11.38 8.88
C LEU A 203 -2.60 10.11 8.02
N GLY A 204 -3.04 8.96 8.55
CA GLY A 204 -3.11 7.70 7.81
C GLY A 204 -1.82 6.88 7.81
N TYR A 205 -0.87 7.18 8.71
CA TYR A 205 0.41 6.47 8.82
C TYR A 205 0.52 5.66 10.12
N LEU A 206 1.26 4.55 10.12
CA LEU A 206 1.54 3.75 11.31
C LEU A 206 2.98 4.06 11.76
N PRO A 207 3.17 5.02 12.67
CA PRO A 207 4.51 5.45 13.02
C PRO A 207 5.19 4.43 13.94
N ARG A 208 6.45 4.09 13.63
CA ARG A 208 7.33 3.29 14.47
C ARG A 208 8.60 4.07 14.74
N LEU A 209 8.99 4.16 16.00
CA LEU A 209 10.25 4.80 16.39
C LEU A 209 11.39 3.78 16.29
N LEU A 210 12.42 4.10 15.50
CA LEU A 210 13.66 3.35 15.45
C LEU A 210 14.74 4.13 16.19
N THR A 211 15.28 3.54 17.26
CA THR A 211 16.37 4.13 18.05
C THR A 211 17.64 3.28 17.97
N HIS A 212 18.78 3.91 18.24
CA HIS A 212 20.10 3.29 18.18
C HIS A 212 20.25 2.07 19.10
N ASP A 213 19.67 2.08 20.31
CA ASP A 213 19.82 0.98 21.28
C ASP A 213 19.12 -0.32 20.85
N ASN A 214 18.09 -0.23 20.01
CA ASN A 214 17.45 -1.41 19.42
C ASN A 214 18.24 -2.00 18.23
N THR A 215 19.30 -1.35 17.73
CA THR A 215 20.00 -1.80 16.53
C THR A 215 20.97 -2.96 16.79
N HIS A 216 21.53 -3.09 18.01
CA HIS A 216 22.51 -4.14 18.32
C HIS A 216 21.95 -5.58 18.21
N ASN A 217 20.64 -5.78 18.32
CA ASN A 217 19.99 -7.09 18.15
C ASN A 217 19.16 -7.22 16.86
N LEU A 218 19.10 -6.18 16.01
CA LEU A 218 18.19 -6.11 14.84
C LEU A 218 18.88 -5.62 13.54
N HIS A 219 20.19 -5.80 13.40
CA HIS A 219 20.93 -5.34 12.23
C HIS A 219 20.44 -5.95 10.89
N GLN A 220 19.79 -7.13 10.90
CA GLN A 220 19.23 -7.72 9.67
C GLN A 220 17.85 -7.19 9.30
N ASP A 221 17.09 -6.62 10.24
CA ASP A 221 15.68 -6.23 10.02
C ASP A 221 15.48 -4.72 9.82
N ALA A 222 16.42 -3.87 10.27
CA ALA A 222 16.28 -2.41 10.18
C ALA A 222 16.16 -1.90 8.73
N LEU A 223 16.96 -2.44 7.81
CA LEU A 223 16.88 -2.10 6.38
C LEU A 223 15.60 -2.62 5.73
N ALA A 224 15.11 -3.78 6.16
CA ALA A 224 13.83 -4.32 5.70
C ALA A 224 12.66 -3.45 6.16
N LEU A 225 12.69 -2.97 7.41
CA LEU A 225 11.71 -2.02 7.94
C LEU A 225 11.73 -0.69 7.18
N ILE A 226 12.91 -0.18 6.83
CA ILE A 226 13.02 1.03 5.99
C ILE A 226 12.44 0.75 4.60
N ALA A 227 12.76 -0.40 3.99
CA ALA A 227 12.26 -0.74 2.65
C ALA A 227 10.75 -0.99 2.58
N ASP A 228 10.11 -1.36 3.70
CA ASP A 228 8.66 -1.52 3.84
C ASP A 228 7.92 -0.20 4.17
N SER A 229 8.67 0.86 4.51
CA SER A 229 8.11 2.15 4.89
C SER A 229 7.57 2.94 3.71
N ARG A 230 6.51 3.72 3.95
CA ARG A 230 5.89 4.65 3.00
C ARG A 230 6.24 6.10 3.27
N LEU A 231 6.77 6.38 4.44
CA LEU A 231 7.26 7.68 4.86
C LEU A 231 8.39 7.46 5.89
N ILE A 232 9.45 8.25 5.77
CA ILE A 232 10.48 8.35 6.79
C ILE A 232 10.46 9.76 7.37
N ILE A 233 10.44 9.87 8.70
CA ILE A 233 10.70 11.11 9.42
C ILE A 233 12.09 10.97 10.04
N ALA A 234 13.06 11.76 9.57
CA ALA A 234 14.45 11.68 9.97
C ALA A 234 14.84 12.88 10.84
N ASP A 235 15.02 12.64 12.14
CA ASP A 235 15.40 13.68 13.10
C ASP A 235 16.91 13.82 13.24
N LEU A 236 17.40 15.00 12.88
CA LEU A 236 18.82 15.32 12.80
C LEU A 236 19.35 16.00 14.07
N THR A 237 18.53 16.15 15.12
CA THR A 237 18.89 16.87 16.36
C THR A 237 20.18 16.34 17.01
N GLY A 238 20.41 15.02 16.95
CA GLY A 238 21.62 14.39 17.47
C GLY A 238 22.76 14.20 16.46
N GLN A 239 22.58 14.61 15.20
CA GLN A 239 23.55 14.44 14.12
C GLN A 239 24.08 12.99 13.99
N SER A 240 23.23 11.99 14.23
CA SER A 240 23.59 10.57 14.18
C SER A 240 23.89 10.12 12.74
N PRO A 241 25.10 9.58 12.46
CA PRO A 241 25.44 9.01 11.15
C PRO A 241 24.45 7.94 10.67
N GLU A 242 23.90 7.16 11.60
CA GLU A 242 22.94 6.09 11.34
C GLU A 242 21.62 6.66 10.79
N VAL A 243 21.14 7.77 11.33
CA VAL A 243 19.94 8.47 10.83
C VAL A 243 20.17 8.97 9.40
N TYR A 244 21.32 9.60 9.13
CA TYR A 244 21.67 10.05 7.78
C TYR A 244 21.75 8.88 6.79
N PHE A 245 22.38 7.77 7.20
CA PHE A 245 22.51 6.58 6.37
C PHE A 245 21.15 5.95 6.03
N ALA A 246 20.31 5.71 7.03
CA ALA A 246 18.98 5.11 6.84
C ALA A 246 18.05 5.99 5.99
N ALA A 247 18.06 7.30 6.23
CA ALA A 247 17.29 8.24 5.43
C ALA A 247 17.83 8.34 3.99
N GLY A 248 19.15 8.31 3.79
CA GLY A 248 19.77 8.23 2.47
C GLY A 248 19.41 6.95 1.71
N TYR A 249 19.36 5.81 2.41
CA TYR A 249 18.91 4.53 1.85
C TYR A 249 17.44 4.60 1.40
N ALA A 250 16.56 5.19 2.23
CA ALA A 250 15.16 5.41 1.87
C ALA A 250 14.99 6.30 0.63
N LEU A 251 15.77 7.39 0.52
CA LEU A 251 15.80 8.22 -0.69
C LEU A 251 16.20 7.41 -1.92
N GLY A 252 17.19 6.52 -1.80
CA GLY A 252 17.61 5.62 -2.88
C GLY A 252 16.52 4.64 -3.33
N LEU A 253 15.57 4.32 -2.44
CA LEU A 253 14.39 3.49 -2.73
C LEU A 253 13.17 4.31 -3.20
N SER A 254 13.33 5.62 -3.45
CA SER A 254 12.24 6.55 -3.77
C SER A 254 11.15 6.63 -2.68
N ILE A 255 11.52 6.40 -1.43
CA ILE A 255 10.63 6.59 -0.28
C ILE A 255 10.72 8.05 0.18
N PRO A 256 9.59 8.76 0.36
CA PRO A 256 9.60 10.14 0.86
C PRO A 256 10.28 10.27 2.23
N VAL A 257 11.15 11.29 2.36
CA VAL A 257 11.85 11.60 3.61
C VAL A 257 11.54 13.03 4.05
N ILE A 258 10.98 13.17 5.25
CA ILE A 258 10.84 14.43 5.95
C ILE A 258 11.99 14.57 6.94
N TRP A 259 12.87 15.52 6.66
CA TRP A 259 13.96 15.90 7.56
C TRP A 259 13.42 16.81 8.66
N THR A 260 13.81 16.57 9.91
CA THR A 260 13.44 17.40 11.07
C THR A 260 14.67 17.73 11.90
N VAL A 261 14.67 18.86 12.60
CA VAL A 261 15.70 19.20 13.58
C VAL A 261 15.09 20.06 14.68
N ASN A 262 15.36 19.72 15.94
CA ASN A 262 14.94 20.59 17.03
C ASN A 262 15.75 21.90 16.97
N ASN A 263 15.09 23.02 17.23
CA ASN A 263 15.69 24.36 17.17
C ASN A 263 16.97 24.47 18.02
N SER A 264 17.05 23.78 19.17
CA SER A 264 18.25 23.74 20.03
C SER A 264 19.52 23.19 19.36
N ALA A 265 19.39 22.50 18.23
CA ALA A 265 20.48 21.91 17.45
C ALA A 265 20.55 22.43 16.01
N ALA A 266 19.62 23.28 15.57
CA ALA A 266 19.54 23.73 14.17
C ALA A 266 20.80 24.47 13.71
N ASP A 267 21.34 25.37 14.53
CA ASP A 267 22.55 26.16 14.22
C ASP A 267 23.84 25.31 14.18
N LYS A 268 23.81 24.11 14.77
CA LYS A 268 24.96 23.20 14.85
C LYS A 268 25.00 22.21 13.70
N LEU A 269 24.00 22.24 12.81
CA LEU A 269 23.80 21.26 11.78
C LEU A 269 24.75 21.51 10.60
N ASN A 270 25.75 20.66 10.44
CA ASN A 270 26.73 20.77 9.35
C ASN A 270 26.26 20.07 8.07
N VAL A 271 25.19 20.57 7.45
CA VAL A 271 24.61 19.96 6.24
C VAL A 271 24.55 20.96 5.09
N HIS A 272 24.98 20.55 3.90
CA HIS A 272 24.94 21.40 2.71
C HIS A 272 23.48 21.60 2.24
N ALA A 273 23.05 22.86 2.17
CA ALA A 273 21.68 23.34 2.02
C ALA A 273 20.93 22.99 0.70
N GLY A 274 21.42 22.03 -0.10
CA GLY A 274 20.79 21.64 -1.37
C GLY A 274 19.71 20.56 -1.22
N ILE A 275 20.04 19.47 -0.51
CA ILE A 275 19.28 18.20 -0.55
C ILE A 275 18.51 17.94 0.74
N ILE A 276 19.09 18.32 1.88
CA ILE A 276 18.52 18.09 3.21
C ILE A 276 18.01 19.44 3.72
N ARG A 277 16.69 19.61 3.71
CA ARG A 277 16.00 20.81 4.20
C ARG A 277 15.13 20.43 5.39
N PRO A 278 15.72 20.43 6.60
CA PRO A 278 14.99 20.02 7.79
C PRO A 278 13.94 21.06 8.19
N ILE A 279 12.80 20.56 8.64
CA ILE A 279 11.82 21.34 9.39
C ILE A 279 12.43 21.63 10.76
N VAL A 280 12.57 22.91 11.09
CA VAL A 280 12.97 23.33 12.44
C VAL A 280 11.72 23.35 13.32
N TRP A 281 11.81 22.78 14.52
CA TRP A 281 10.69 22.69 15.46
C TRP A 281 11.14 22.95 16.89
N ASP A 282 10.25 23.51 17.71
CA ASP A 282 10.48 23.72 19.15
C ASP A 282 9.73 22.68 20.00
N THR A 283 8.49 22.32 19.64
CA THR A 283 7.67 21.30 20.34
C THR A 283 7.14 20.20 19.42
N ALA A 284 6.79 19.05 19.98
CA ALA A 284 6.22 17.94 19.21
C ALA A 284 4.87 18.29 18.53
N GLU A 285 4.06 19.16 19.13
CA GLU A 285 2.79 19.58 18.55
C GLU A 285 2.98 20.45 17.32
N GLU A 286 3.92 21.39 17.39
CA GLU A 286 4.29 22.23 16.26
C GLU A 286 4.82 21.36 15.12
N LEU A 287 5.73 20.44 15.43
CA LEU A 287 6.28 19.51 14.45
C LEU A 287 5.18 18.74 13.71
N ALA A 288 4.17 18.25 14.42
CA ALA A 288 3.05 17.53 13.81
C ALA A 288 2.24 18.41 12.84
N VAL A 289 2.06 19.70 13.15
CA VAL A 289 1.38 20.66 12.25
C VAL A 289 2.22 20.89 10.99
N LEU A 290 3.53 21.08 11.15
CA LEU A 290 4.45 21.30 10.03
C LEU A 290 4.56 20.07 9.12
N ILE A 291 4.57 18.86 9.69
CA ILE A 291 4.54 17.60 8.92
C ILE A 291 3.24 17.50 8.10
N ARG A 292 2.09 17.79 8.71
CA ARG A 292 0.80 17.79 8.00
C ARG A 292 0.81 18.75 6.82
N GLN A 293 1.30 19.98 7.02
CA GLN A 293 1.39 20.97 5.95
C GLN A 293 2.29 20.45 4.81
N LYS A 294 3.46 19.92 5.15
CA LYS A 294 4.39 19.38 4.15
C LYS A 294 3.77 18.25 3.31
N LEU A 295 3.11 17.30 3.98
CA LEU A 295 2.44 16.20 3.30
C LEU A 295 1.27 16.64 2.39
N SER A 296 0.63 17.77 2.69
CA SER A 296 -0.45 18.33 1.85
C SER A 296 0.04 19.09 0.60
N TYR A 297 1.29 19.52 0.56
CA TYR A 297 1.88 20.22 -0.60
C TYR A 297 2.49 19.27 -1.63
N ASP A 298 2.82 18.03 -1.23
CA ASP A 298 3.48 17.03 -2.07
C ASP A 298 2.48 16.07 -2.77
N THR A 299 1.17 16.25 -2.54
CA THR A 299 0.05 15.59 -3.25
C THR A 299 -0.55 16.50 -4.33
#